data_AF-A0A173WG21-F1
#
_entry.id   AF-A0A173WG21-F1
#
_cell.length_a   1.000
_cell.length_b   1.000
_cell.length_c   1.000
_cell.angle_alpha   90.00
_cell.angle_beta   90.00
_cell.angle_gamma   90.00
#
_symmetry.space_group_name_H-M   'P 1'
#
loop_
_entity.id
_entity.type
_entity.pdbx_description
1 polymer ?
#
loop_
_entity_poly.entity_id
_entity_poly.type
_entity_poly.pdbx_seq_one_letter_code
_entity_poly.pdbx_strand_id
1 'polypeptide(L)'
;MDFNKALFGFIRVAFSIMIALLVLFAGIKICSICYDFGYRVFTEPAMTNGDGQDVLVQVEKGISAEELGQLLEDKGLVRDHNLFYLQLKLSAYSGHIKPGVYTLNTSMTAKDMMVIMSSDKSDEEQTQTTEPSDTQ
;
A
#
# COMPACT_ATOMS: atom_id res chain seq x y z
N MET A 1 36.19 24.45 48.84
CA MET A 1 35.13 23.71 48.15
C MET A 1 35.30 23.96 46.66
N ASP A 2 35.49 22.92 45.86
CA ASP A 2 35.89 23.02 44.45
C ASP A 2 34.68 23.39 43.57
N PHE A 3 34.31 24.67 43.60
CA PHE A 3 33.13 25.22 42.93
C PHE A 3 33.08 24.90 41.43
N ASN A 4 34.24 24.89 40.78
CA ASN A 4 34.37 24.54 39.36
C ASN A 4 34.01 23.07 39.08
N LYS A 5 34.25 22.17 40.02
CA LYS A 5 33.97 20.73 39.87
C LYS A 5 32.47 20.44 39.95
N ALA A 6 31.77 21.13 40.86
CA ALA A 6 30.31 21.08 40.97
C ALA A 6 29.62 21.68 39.73
N LEU A 7 30.14 22.80 39.22
CA LEU A 7 29.62 23.44 38.01
C LEU A 7 29.74 22.55 36.76
N PHE A 8 30.90 21.92 36.55
CA PHE A 8 31.09 20.97 35.44
C PHE A 8 30.17 19.74 35.54
N GLY A 9 29.91 19.24 36.77
CA GLY A 9 28.95 18.16 37.00
C GLY A 9 27.52 18.56 36.60
N PHE A 10 27.08 19.74 37.02
CA PHE A 10 25.75 20.27 36.68
C PHE A 10 25.58 20.48 35.17
N ILE A 11 26.58 21.06 34.50
CA ILE A 11 26.59 21.26 33.05
C ILE A 11 26.48 19.92 32.31
N ARG A 12 27.20 18.90 32.76
CA ARG A 12 27.15 17.56 32.14
C ARG A 12 25.76 16.94 32.25
N VAL A 13 25.10 17.07 33.41
CA VAL A 13 23.73 16.56 33.62
C VAL A 13 22.74 17.32 32.74
N ALA A 14 22.81 18.65 32.72
CA ALA A 14 21.94 19.48 31.88
C ALA A 14 22.10 19.16 30.38
N PHE A 15 23.34 18.98 29.91
CA PHE A 15 23.62 18.62 28.53
C PHE A 15 23.12 17.21 28.18
N SER A 16 23.23 16.25 29.11
CA SER A 16 22.71 14.90 28.92
C SER A 16 21.18 14.88 28.83
N ILE A 17 20.49 15.69 29.64
CA ILE A 17 19.03 15.87 29.56
C ILE A 17 18.65 16.53 28.23
N MET A 18 19.39 17.54 27.79
CA MET A 18 19.16 18.18 26.49
C MET A 18 19.28 17.18 25.33
N ILE A 19 20.31 16.34 25.33
CA ILE A 19 20.47 15.27 24.33
C ILE A 19 19.31 14.27 24.42
N ALA A 20 18.93 13.83 25.62
CA ALA A 20 17.82 12.89 25.79
C ALA A 20 16.49 13.44 25.24
N LEU A 21 16.21 14.73 25.47
CA LEU A 21 15.05 15.41 24.91
C LEU A 21 15.13 15.51 23.37
N LEU A 22 16.31 15.75 22.81
CA LEU A 22 16.53 15.77 21.37
C LEU A 22 16.28 14.40 20.73
N VAL A 23 16.77 13.33 21.35
CA VAL A 23 16.54 11.95 20.91
C VAL A 23 15.06 11.60 21.01
N LEU A 24 14.39 11.99 22.10
CA LEU A 24 12.94 11.79 22.26
C LEU A 24 12.17 12.52 21.16
N PHE A 25 12.49 13.78 20.90
CA PHE A 25 11.85 14.59 19.86
C PHE A 25 12.07 14.00 18.46
N ALA A 26 13.31 13.58 18.16
CA ALA A 26 13.63 12.91 16.91
C ALA A 26 12.86 11.58 16.76
N GLY A 27 12.79 10.78 17.83
CA GLY A 27 12.02 9.54 17.85
C GLY A 27 10.53 9.76 17.57
N ILE A 28 9.91 10.76 18.19
CA ILE A 28 8.50 11.11 17.94
C ILE A 28 8.29 11.54 16.48
N LYS A 29 9.19 12.36 15.94
CA LYS A 29 9.12 12.79 14.53
C LYS A 29 9.26 11.62 13.56
N ILE A 30 10.21 10.72 13.81
CA ILE A 30 10.42 9.51 13.00
C ILE A 30 9.19 8.61 13.06
N CYS A 31 8.64 8.36 14.25
CA CYS A 31 7.41 7.59 14.40
C CYS A 31 6.23 8.23 13.66
N SER A 32 6.07 9.56 13.74
CA SER A 32 4.98 10.26 13.05
C SER A 32 5.12 10.17 11.53
N ILE A 33 6.33 10.33 10.99
CA ILE A 33 6.61 10.19 9.55
C ILE A 33 6.36 8.74 9.10
N CYS A 34 6.83 7.76 9.86
CA CYS A 34 6.57 6.35 9.57
C CYS A 34 5.08 6.01 9.64
N TYR A 35 4.34 6.59 10.59
CA TYR A 35 2.90 6.38 10.73
C TYR A 35 2.15 7.00 9.55
N ASP A 36 2.42 8.26 9.18
CA ASP A 36 1.81 8.89 8.01
C ASP A 36 2.16 8.16 6.71
N PHE A 37 3.41 7.72 6.57
CA PHE A 37 3.85 6.97 5.40
C PHE A 37 3.16 5.60 5.31
N GLY A 38 3.14 4.86 6.42
CA GLY A 38 2.45 3.58 6.50
C GLY A 38 0.94 3.73 6.26
N TYR A 39 0.30 4.70 6.92
CA TYR A 39 -1.12 4.99 6.73
C TYR A 39 -1.41 5.30 5.26
N ARG A 40 -0.64 6.19 4.63
CA ARG A 40 -0.84 6.57 3.22
C ARG A 40 -0.57 5.44 2.23
N VAL A 41 0.36 4.54 2.52
CA VAL A 41 0.62 3.31 1.74
C VAL A 41 -0.54 2.32 1.87
N PHE A 42 -1.18 2.23 3.03
CA PHE A 42 -2.25 1.25 3.28
C PHE A 42 -3.66 1.79 3.00
N THR A 43 -3.89 3.10 3.04
CA THR A 43 -5.20 3.74 2.80
C THR A 43 -5.24 4.47 1.47
N GLU A 44 -4.66 3.90 0.43
CA GLU A 44 -4.79 4.47 -0.91
C GLU A 44 -6.24 4.33 -1.38
N PRO A 45 -6.96 5.45 -1.61
CA PRO A 45 -8.35 5.40 -2.05
C PRO A 45 -8.43 4.85 -3.49
N ALA A 46 -9.57 4.25 -3.83
CA ALA A 46 -9.82 3.76 -5.18
C ALA A 46 -9.63 4.84 -6.26
N MET A 47 -9.32 4.42 -7.48
CA MET A 47 -9.09 5.32 -8.62
C MET A 47 -10.28 6.22 -8.90
N THR A 48 -11.49 5.67 -8.80
CA THR A 48 -12.77 6.37 -8.97
C THR A 48 -13.68 6.14 -7.77
N ASN A 49 -14.47 7.16 -7.40
CA ASN A 49 -15.59 7.02 -6.47
C ASN A 49 -16.89 6.95 -7.30
N GLY A 50 -17.61 5.82 -7.28
CA GLY A 50 -18.84 5.60 -8.07
C GLY A 50 -18.89 4.21 -8.72
N ASP A 51 -19.62 4.04 -9.83
CA ASP A 51 -19.80 2.74 -10.51
C ASP A 51 -18.53 2.20 -11.19
N GLY A 52 -17.51 3.05 -11.35
CA GLY A 52 -16.20 2.65 -11.89
C GLY A 52 -16.26 2.14 -13.32
N GLN A 53 -15.19 1.49 -13.76
CA GLN A 53 -15.09 0.78 -15.03
C GLN A 53 -14.50 -0.61 -14.78
N ASP A 54 -15.15 -1.62 -15.34
CA ASP A 54 -14.63 -2.99 -15.33
C ASP A 54 -13.55 -3.14 -16.38
N VAL A 55 -12.36 -3.53 -15.94
CA VAL A 55 -11.18 -3.72 -16.77
C VAL A 55 -10.71 -5.17 -16.65
N LEU A 56 -10.63 -5.84 -17.80
CA LEU A 56 -10.04 -7.17 -17.91
C LEU A 56 -8.52 -7.07 -17.87
N VAL A 57 -7.93 -7.75 -16.89
CA VAL A 57 -6.48 -7.83 -16.67
C VAL A 57 -6.06 -9.29 -16.77
N GLN A 58 -5.05 -9.54 -17.58
CA GLN A 58 -4.42 -10.86 -17.70
C GLN A 58 -3.13 -10.86 -16.89
N VAL A 59 -3.09 -11.66 -15.84
CA VAL A 59 -1.92 -11.83 -14.97
C VAL A 59 -1.14 -13.04 -15.46
N GLU A 60 0.07 -12.80 -15.94
CA GLU A 60 0.96 -13.86 -16.44
C GLU A 60 1.57 -14.69 -15.31
N LYS A 61 1.97 -15.93 -15.64
CA LYS A 61 2.60 -16.83 -14.67
C LYS A 61 4.01 -16.34 -14.34
N GLY A 62 4.22 -16.02 -13.06
CA GLY A 62 5.53 -15.56 -12.58
C GLY A 62 5.77 -14.08 -12.79
N ILE A 63 4.73 -13.30 -13.13
CA ILE A 63 4.81 -11.83 -13.15
C ILE A 63 5.32 -11.32 -11.79
N SER A 64 6.26 -10.38 -11.84
CA SER A 64 6.77 -9.75 -10.62
C SER A 64 5.73 -8.77 -10.05
N ALA A 65 5.84 -8.47 -8.75
CA ALA A 65 4.98 -7.48 -8.10
C ALA A 65 5.08 -6.09 -8.75
N GLU A 66 6.23 -5.76 -9.33
CA GLU A 66 6.50 -4.49 -10.00
C GLU A 66 5.81 -4.44 -11.37
N GLU A 67 5.97 -5.49 -12.18
CA GLU A 67 5.29 -5.64 -13.47
C GLU A 67 3.77 -5.69 -13.30
N LEU A 68 3.28 -6.34 -12.24
CA LEU A 68 1.85 -6.34 -11.92
C LEU A 68 1.34 -4.94 -11.57
N GLY A 69 2.11 -4.17 -10.80
CA GLY A 69 1.78 -2.78 -10.49
C GLY A 69 1.72 -1.91 -11.75
N GLN A 70 2.72 -2.04 -12.64
CA GLN A 70 2.75 -1.33 -13.93
C GLN A 70 1.56 -1.71 -14.80
N LEU A 71 1.25 -3.00 -14.91
CA LEU A 71 0.09 -3.47 -15.66
C LEU A 71 -1.23 -2.87 -15.15
N LEU A 72 -1.39 -2.76 -13.82
CA LEU A 72 -2.59 -2.18 -13.22
C LEU A 72 -2.64 -0.65 -13.39
N GLU A 73 -1.50 0.03 -13.35
CA GLU A 73 -1.41 1.47 -13.61
C GLU A 73 -1.71 1.80 -15.08
N ASP A 74 -1.12 1.05 -16.03
CA ASP A 74 -1.36 1.18 -17.46
C ASP A 74 -2.85 1.00 -17.82
N LYS A 75 -3.54 0.17 -17.05
CA LYS A 75 -4.98 -0.10 -17.16
C LYS A 75 -5.85 0.90 -16.40
N GLY A 76 -5.25 1.85 -15.67
CA GLY A 76 -5.96 2.86 -14.89
C GLY A 76 -6.65 2.31 -13.63
N LEU A 77 -6.27 1.12 -13.17
CA LEU A 77 -6.80 0.48 -11.96
C LEU A 77 -6.08 0.96 -10.68
N VAL A 78 -4.82 1.35 -10.79
CA VAL A 78 -3.97 1.81 -9.69
C VAL A 78 -3.33 3.16 -10.04
N ARG A 79 -3.25 4.11 -9.09
CA ARG A 79 -2.68 5.44 -9.33
C ARG A 79 -1.18 5.45 -9.54
N ASP A 80 -0.48 4.61 -8.79
CA ASP A 80 0.99 4.58 -8.76
C ASP A 80 1.47 3.15 -8.53
N HIS A 81 2.16 2.58 -9.52
CA HIS A 81 2.71 1.22 -9.47
C HIS A 81 3.70 1.03 -8.33
N ASN A 82 4.47 2.05 -7.94
CA ASN A 82 5.43 1.93 -6.83
C ASN A 82 4.70 1.81 -5.50
N LEU A 83 3.58 2.51 -5.34
CA LEU A 83 2.77 2.45 -4.14
C LEU A 83 2.08 1.09 -4.02
N PHE A 84 1.52 0.59 -5.12
CA PHE A 84 0.97 -0.76 -5.21
C PHE A 84 2.02 -1.84 -4.98
N TYR A 85 3.19 -1.73 -5.61
CA TYR A 85 4.31 -2.66 -5.41
C TYR A 85 4.66 -2.77 -3.93
N LEU A 86 4.79 -1.62 -3.25
CA LEU A 86 5.12 -1.58 -1.84
C LEU A 86 3.99 -2.19 -1.00
N GLN A 87 2.74 -1.87 -1.31
CA GLN A 87 1.56 -2.42 -0.63
C GLN A 87 1.48 -3.94 -0.80
N LEU A 88 1.68 -4.46 -2.01
CA LEU A 88 1.68 -5.89 -2.29
C LEU A 88 2.82 -6.60 -1.56
N LYS A 89 4.04 -6.06 -1.63
CA LYS A 89 5.23 -6.63 -0.99
C LYS A 89 5.15 -6.65 0.54
N LEU A 90 4.50 -5.64 1.14
CA LEU A 90 4.26 -5.57 2.58
C LEU A 90 3.00 -6.34 3.03
N SER A 91 2.11 -6.66 2.09
CA SER A 91 0.91 -7.46 2.38
C SER A 91 1.24 -8.94 2.50
N ALA A 92 0.33 -9.68 3.13
CA ALA A 92 0.37 -11.15 3.17
C ALA A 92 0.14 -11.81 1.79
N TYR A 93 -0.23 -11.02 0.76
CA TYR A 93 -0.51 -11.51 -0.59
C TYR A 93 0.74 -11.52 -1.49
N SER A 94 1.87 -11.01 -1.01
CA SER A 94 3.16 -11.02 -1.73
C SER A 94 3.54 -12.45 -2.11
N GLY A 95 3.65 -12.72 -3.41
CA GLY A 95 3.99 -14.06 -3.93
C GLY A 95 2.83 -15.07 -3.91
N HIS A 96 1.64 -14.68 -3.46
CA HIS A 96 0.42 -15.49 -3.50
C HIS A 96 -0.52 -15.11 -4.65
N ILE A 97 -0.11 -14.16 -5.50
CA ILE A 97 -0.86 -13.78 -6.70
C ILE A 97 -0.85 -14.93 -7.71
N LYS A 98 -2.05 -15.34 -8.13
CA LYS A 98 -2.22 -16.42 -9.09
C LYS A 98 -2.34 -15.89 -10.51
N PRO A 99 -1.70 -16.54 -11.49
CA PRO A 99 -1.92 -16.20 -12.89
C PRO A 99 -3.35 -16.52 -13.32
N GLY A 100 -3.92 -15.67 -14.16
CA GLY A 100 -5.30 -15.80 -14.61
C GLY A 100 -5.84 -14.52 -15.22
N VAL A 101 -7.08 -14.59 -15.72
CA VAL A 101 -7.80 -13.42 -16.21
C VAL A 101 -8.74 -12.95 -15.10
N TYR A 102 -8.65 -11.65 -14.76
CA TYR A 102 -9.42 -11.01 -13.71
C TYR A 102 -10.17 -9.82 -14.28
N THR A 103 -11.45 -9.71 -13.94
CA THR A 103 -12.21 -8.48 -14.15
C THR A 103 -12.06 -7.66 -12.88
N LEU A 104 -11.37 -6.53 -12.97
CA LEU A 104 -11.10 -5.63 -11.85
C LEU A 104 -11.79 -4.29 -12.13
N ASN A 105 -12.38 -3.68 -11.11
CA ASN A 105 -13.09 -2.41 -11.27
C ASN A 105 -12.24 -1.24 -10.73
N THR A 106 -12.26 -0.10 -11.40
CA THR A 106 -11.52 1.11 -10.95
C THR A 106 -12.02 1.70 -9.63
N SER A 107 -13.20 1.31 -9.17
CA SER A 107 -13.75 1.67 -7.86
C SER A 107 -13.30 0.71 -6.75
N MET A 108 -12.64 -0.40 -7.09
CA MET A 108 -12.01 -1.26 -6.09
C MET A 108 -10.71 -0.62 -5.58
N THR A 109 -10.41 -0.88 -4.31
CA THR A 109 -9.10 -0.49 -3.77
C THR A 109 -8.03 -1.46 -4.26
N ALA A 110 -6.77 -1.01 -4.31
CA ALA A 110 -5.63 -1.86 -4.64
C ALA A 110 -5.59 -3.15 -3.78
N LYS A 111 -5.99 -3.04 -2.51
CA LYS A 111 -6.10 -4.18 -1.60
C LYS A 111 -7.14 -5.20 -2.05
N ASP A 112 -8.33 -4.77 -2.47
CA ASP A 112 -9.39 -5.68 -2.91
C ASP A 112 -8.97 -6.44 -4.17
N MET A 113 -8.30 -5.73 -5.11
CA MET A 113 -7.73 -6.35 -6.30
C MET A 113 -6.69 -7.43 -5.92
N MET A 114 -5.80 -7.15 -4.96
CA MET A 114 -4.83 -8.13 -4.46
C MET A 114 -5.51 -9.36 -3.84
N VAL A 115 -6.60 -9.17 -3.09
CA VAL A 115 -7.37 -10.28 -2.50
C VAL A 115 -7.97 -11.16 -3.59
N ILE A 116 -8.62 -10.56 -4.59
CA ILE A 116 -9.23 -11.28 -5.71
C ILE A 116 -8.20 -12.08 -6.51
N MET A 117 -7.00 -11.51 -6.71
CA MET A 117 -5.92 -12.15 -7.44
C MET A 117 -5.14 -13.20 -6.61
N SER A 118 -5.24 -13.18 -5.28
CA SER A 118 -4.57 -14.13 -4.39
C SER A 118 -5.48 -15.23 -3.83
N SER A 119 -6.80 -15.01 -3.86
CA SER A 119 -7.77 -16.04 -3.49
C SER A 119 -7.75 -17.18 -4.51
N ASP A 120 -8.01 -18.39 -4.03
CA ASP A 120 -8.39 -19.50 -4.91
C ASP A 120 -9.68 -19.07 -5.60
N LYS A 121 -9.62 -18.74 -6.90
CA LYS A 121 -10.81 -18.60 -7.74
C LYS A 121 -11.52 -19.95 -7.82
N SER A 122 -12.29 -20.25 -6.79
CA SER A 122 -13.43 -21.14 -6.85
C SER A 122 -14.63 -20.21 -6.76
N ASP A 123 -15.25 -19.97 -7.92
CA ASP A 123 -16.61 -19.46 -8.06
C ASP A 123 -16.92 -18.11 -7.41
N GLU A 124 -16.80 -17.03 -8.17
CA GLU A 124 -17.84 -15.99 -8.22
C GLU A 124 -17.58 -15.04 -9.41
N GLU A 125 -18.63 -14.91 -10.23
CA GLU A 125 -18.85 -13.90 -11.28
C GLU A 125 -18.16 -14.07 -12.65
N GLN A 126 -18.39 -15.23 -13.28
CA GLN A 126 -18.76 -15.24 -14.70
C GLN A 126 -20.28 -15.01 -14.82
N THR A 127 -20.74 -13.76 -14.92
CA THR A 127 -22.03 -13.48 -15.57
C THR A 127 -22.07 -12.07 -16.17
N GLN A 128 -21.32 -11.84 -17.25
CA GLN A 128 -21.83 -11.00 -18.32
C GLN A 128 -22.35 -11.93 -19.40
N THR A 129 -23.60 -12.37 -19.22
CA THR A 129 -24.41 -12.84 -20.35
C THR A 129 -24.61 -11.64 -21.26
N THR A 130 -23.88 -11.62 -22.37
CA THR A 130 -24.32 -10.98 -23.60
C THR A 130 -25.76 -11.40 -23.87
N GLU A 131 -26.73 -10.53 -23.66
CA GLU A 131 -28.02 -10.63 -24.33
C GLU A 131 -27.85 -10.11 -25.77
N PRO A 132 -27.97 -10.96 -26.80
CA PRO A 132 -28.34 -10.48 -28.12
C PRO A 132 -29.83 -10.13 -28.05
N SER A 133 -30.16 -8.85 -27.97
CA SER A 133 -31.51 -8.37 -28.25
C SER A 133 -31.76 -8.54 -29.75
N ASP A 134 -32.28 -9.70 -30.14
CA ASP A 134 -32.94 -9.92 -31.42
C ASP A 134 -34.44 -10.12 -31.21
N THR A 135 -35.19 -9.12 -31.70
CA THR A 135 -36.37 -9.26 -32.55
C THR A 135 -37.62 -9.96 -32.00
N GLN A 136 -38.67 -9.16 -31.78
CA GLN A 136 -40.03 -9.48 -32.24
C GLN A 136 -40.65 -8.27 -32.93
#